data_AF-A0A0Q0VW16-F1
#
_entry.id   AF-A0A0Q0VW16-F1
#
_cell.length_a   1.000
_cell.length_b   1.000
_cell.length_c   1.000
_cell.angle_alpha   90.00
_cell.angle_beta   90.00
_cell.angle_gamma   90.00
#
_symmetry.space_group_name_H-M   'P 1'
#
loop_
_entity.id
_entity.type
_entity.pdbx_description
1 polymer ?
#
loop_
_entity_poly.entity_id
_entity_poly.type
_entity_poly.pdbx_seq_one_letter_code
_entity_poly.pdbx_strand_id
1 'polypeptide(L)'
;MKNIFIFFLPLLFIVNCTTITQQDPDYHIIQALQSRHRNFTHVALITLEDEGVHLPAIDLNQSYNEVEPHLDQLIEILYSYPEAKLENLDISFCCHYCNYSPCFWSGGDGWEE
;
A
#
# COMPACT_ATOMS: atom_id res chain seq x y z
N MET A 1 63.76 -6.26 -32.83
CA MET A 1 63.34 -6.72 -31.51
C MET A 1 62.30 -5.72 -30.99
N LYS A 2 61.07 -6.18 -30.74
CA LYS A 2 59.87 -5.39 -30.45
C LYS A 2 59.81 -5.04 -28.96
N ASN A 3 59.51 -3.79 -28.63
CA ASN A 3 58.92 -3.39 -27.35
C ASN A 3 57.96 -2.22 -27.63
N ILE A 4 56.66 -2.48 -27.62
CA ILE A 4 55.63 -1.45 -27.49
C ILE A 4 54.70 -1.93 -26.39
N PHE A 5 54.76 -1.24 -25.26
CA PHE A 5 53.80 -1.33 -24.17
C PHE A 5 52.47 -0.74 -24.65
N ILE A 6 51.39 -1.51 -24.55
CA ILE A 6 50.02 -0.97 -24.60
C ILE A 6 49.35 -1.35 -23.29
N PHE A 7 49.18 -0.35 -22.44
CA PHE A 7 48.33 -0.38 -21.26
C PHE A 7 46.88 -0.55 -21.72
N PHE A 8 46.26 -1.68 -21.39
CA PHE A 8 44.80 -1.81 -21.42
C PHE A 8 44.27 -1.48 -20.02
N LEU A 9 43.68 -0.30 -19.89
CA LEU A 9 42.74 0.00 -18.80
C LEU A 9 41.52 -0.92 -18.97
N PRO A 10 41.06 -1.65 -17.93
CA PRO A 10 39.69 -2.08 -17.91
C PRO A 10 38.82 -0.85 -17.61
N LEU A 11 38.03 -0.45 -18.60
CA LEU A 11 36.89 0.45 -18.42
C LEU A 11 36.06 -0.11 -17.27
N LEU A 12 35.99 0.64 -16.17
CA LEU A 12 35.09 0.38 -15.07
C LEU A 12 33.66 0.37 -15.64
N PHE A 13 32.99 -0.77 -15.52
CA PHE A 13 31.59 -0.93 -15.85
C PHE A 13 30.77 0.13 -15.10
N ILE A 14 30.00 0.88 -15.87
CA ILE A 14 28.97 1.80 -15.41
C ILE A 14 27.93 0.96 -14.66
N VAL A 15 27.96 0.97 -13.34
CA VAL A 15 26.77 0.63 -12.54
C VAL A 15 26.05 1.95 -12.30
N ASN A 16 25.27 2.35 -13.29
CA ASN A 16 24.20 3.32 -13.06
C ASN A 16 23.23 2.63 -12.10
N CYS A 17 23.36 2.95 -10.81
CA CYS A 17 22.35 2.66 -9.80
C CYS A 17 21.13 3.51 -10.17
N THR A 18 20.38 3.04 -11.17
CA THR A 18 19.02 3.49 -11.37
C THR A 18 18.28 2.87 -10.21
N THR A 19 18.10 3.67 -9.16
CA THR A 19 16.95 3.53 -8.28
C THR A 19 15.76 3.58 -9.20
N ILE A 20 15.32 2.41 -9.67
CA ILE A 20 13.95 2.24 -10.13
C ILE A 20 13.18 2.57 -8.86
N THR A 21 12.74 3.83 -8.73
CA THR A 21 11.56 4.13 -7.93
C THR A 21 10.47 3.32 -8.62
N GLN A 22 10.36 2.07 -8.20
CA GLN A 22 9.21 1.24 -8.46
C GLN A 22 8.10 2.05 -7.81
N GLN A 23 7.39 2.80 -8.66
CA GLN A 23 6.20 3.51 -8.24
C GLN A 23 5.26 2.39 -7.87
N ASP A 24 5.21 2.07 -6.58
CA ASP A 24 4.35 1.02 -6.07
C ASP A 24 2.94 1.30 -6.61
N PRO A 25 2.23 0.29 -7.13
CA PRO A 25 0.94 0.54 -7.74
C PRO A 25 0.03 1.21 -6.71
N ASP A 26 -0.62 2.29 -7.15
CA ASP A 26 -1.53 3.09 -6.33
C ASP A 26 -2.85 2.31 -6.08
N TYR A 27 -2.82 1.35 -5.15
CA TYR A 27 -4.01 0.61 -4.73
C TYR A 27 -4.84 1.43 -3.75
N HIS A 28 -6.13 1.60 -4.03
CA HIS A 28 -7.09 2.34 -3.20
C HIS A 28 -7.15 1.82 -1.76
N ILE A 29 -7.08 0.49 -1.56
CA ILE A 29 -7.06 -0.09 -0.20
C ILE A 29 -5.82 0.35 0.60
N ILE A 30 -4.66 0.49 -0.04
CA ILE A 30 -3.44 0.97 0.60
C ILE A 30 -3.55 2.49 0.84
N GLN A 31 -4.03 3.25 -0.13
CA GLN A 31 -4.28 4.69 0.02
C GLN A 31 -5.27 4.98 1.16
N ALA A 32 -6.29 4.15 1.34
CA ALA A 32 -7.25 4.27 2.43
C ALA A 32 -6.58 4.13 3.80
N LEU A 33 -5.62 3.20 3.95
CA LEU A 33 -4.83 3.05 5.18
C LEU A 33 -3.84 4.22 5.36
N GLN A 34 -3.17 4.64 4.28
CA GLN A 34 -2.20 5.76 4.29
C GLN A 34 -2.86 7.11 4.58
N SER A 35 -4.13 7.29 4.17
CA SER A 35 -4.87 8.54 4.38
C SER A 35 -5.07 8.89 5.85
N ARG A 36 -4.96 7.89 6.75
CA ARG A 36 -5.26 8.02 8.19
C ARG A 36 -6.68 8.55 8.46
N HIS A 37 -7.56 8.47 7.46
CA HIS A 37 -8.94 8.88 7.61
C HIS A 37 -9.74 7.74 8.23
N ARG A 38 -10.24 7.96 9.45
CA ARG A 38 -10.87 6.93 10.29
C ARG A 38 -11.86 6.03 9.55
N ASN A 39 -12.77 6.61 8.76
CA ASN A 39 -13.80 5.83 8.07
C ASN A 39 -13.22 4.99 6.92
N PHE A 40 -12.24 5.54 6.19
CA PHE A 40 -11.61 4.84 5.06
C PHE A 40 -10.75 3.70 5.57
N THR A 41 -9.99 3.96 6.63
CA THR A 41 -9.23 2.94 7.34
C THR A 41 -10.16 1.84 7.85
N HIS A 42 -11.31 2.16 8.46
CA HIS A 42 -12.23 1.15 8.96
C HIS A 42 -12.78 0.25 7.85
N VAL A 43 -13.22 0.81 6.71
CA VAL A 43 -13.68 0.02 5.56
C VAL A 43 -12.55 -0.85 4.99
N ALA A 44 -11.33 -0.34 4.94
CA ALA A 44 -10.17 -1.12 4.51
C ALA A 44 -9.92 -2.30 5.46
N LEU A 45 -9.98 -2.08 6.77
CA LEU A 45 -9.76 -3.15 7.76
C LEU A 45 -10.85 -4.23 7.71
N ILE A 46 -12.14 -3.87 7.56
CA ILE A 46 -13.22 -4.83 7.32
C ILE A 46 -12.93 -5.64 6.05
N THR A 47 -12.52 -4.98 4.98
CA THR A 47 -12.20 -5.65 3.71
C THR A 47 -11.09 -6.68 3.91
N LEU A 48 -10.04 -6.31 4.64
CA LEU A 48 -8.94 -7.22 4.93
C LEU A 48 -9.40 -8.42 5.77
N GLU A 49 -10.24 -8.20 6.79
CA GLU A 49 -10.79 -9.29 7.61
C GLU A 49 -11.68 -10.25 6.79
N ASP A 50 -12.61 -9.71 5.99
CA ASP A 50 -13.51 -10.49 5.13
C ASP A 50 -12.74 -11.33 4.09
N GLU A 51 -11.61 -10.80 3.60
CA GLU A 51 -10.70 -11.45 2.65
C GLU A 51 -9.71 -12.42 3.31
N GLY A 52 -9.87 -12.66 4.62
CA GLY A 52 -9.07 -13.58 5.41
C GLY A 52 -7.64 -13.13 5.65
N VAL A 53 -7.35 -11.83 5.54
CA VAL A 53 -6.04 -11.26 5.84
C VAL A 53 -5.86 -11.22 7.34
N HIS A 54 -4.77 -11.79 7.83
CA HIS A 54 -4.42 -11.72 9.23
C HIS A 54 -3.97 -10.29 9.58
N LEU A 55 -4.65 -9.68 10.56
CA LEU A 55 -4.35 -8.34 11.07
C LEU A 55 -3.65 -8.45 12.43
N PRO A 56 -2.31 -8.61 12.48
CA PRO A 56 -1.61 -8.74 13.74
C PRO A 56 -1.76 -7.45 14.54
N ALA A 57 -2.18 -7.58 15.81
CA ALA A 57 -2.37 -6.47 16.76
C ALA A 57 -3.49 -5.47 16.45
N ILE A 58 -4.38 -5.78 15.49
CA ILE A 58 -5.59 -4.99 15.23
C ILE A 58 -6.83 -5.88 15.46
N ASP A 59 -7.70 -5.44 16.35
CA ASP A 59 -9.05 -5.95 16.57
C ASP A 59 -10.03 -4.86 16.11
N LEU A 60 -11.03 -5.21 15.30
CA LEU A 60 -11.99 -4.23 14.76
C LEU A 60 -12.85 -3.55 15.83
N ASN A 61 -12.85 -4.05 17.07
CA ASN A 61 -13.51 -3.42 18.21
C ASN A 61 -12.68 -2.30 18.87
N GLN A 62 -11.40 -2.14 18.49
CA GLN A 62 -10.53 -1.10 19.02
C GLN A 62 -10.91 0.29 18.50
N SER A 63 -10.59 1.31 19.29
CA SER A 63 -10.69 2.70 18.84
C SER A 63 -9.63 3.01 17.78
N TYR A 64 -9.89 4.00 16.92
CA TYR A 64 -8.93 4.39 15.87
C TYR A 64 -7.54 4.74 16.43
N ASN A 65 -7.47 5.39 17.60
CA ASN A 65 -6.19 5.75 18.24
C ASN A 65 -5.37 4.53 18.68
N GLU A 66 -6.02 3.40 18.95
CA GLU A 66 -5.34 2.13 19.26
C GLU A 66 -4.88 1.41 17.99
N VAL A 67 -5.60 1.60 16.87
CA VAL A 67 -5.30 0.98 15.57
C VAL A 67 -4.23 1.75 14.79
N GLU A 68 -4.25 3.09 14.85
CA GLU A 68 -3.39 3.98 14.07
C GLU A 68 -1.88 3.65 14.15
N PRO A 69 -1.30 3.34 15.32
CA PRO A 69 0.11 2.98 15.43
C PRO A 69 0.51 1.72 14.64
N HIS A 70 -0.44 0.88 14.26
CA HIS A 70 -0.22 -0.40 13.58
C HIS A 70 -0.38 -0.31 12.05
N LEU A 71 -0.87 0.82 11.52
CA LEU A 71 -1.21 0.92 10.09
C LEU A 71 0.03 0.86 9.18
N ASP A 72 1.17 1.44 9.58
CA ASP A 72 2.39 1.37 8.75
C ASP A 72 2.88 -0.07 8.59
N GLN A 73 2.87 -0.84 9.67
CA GLN A 73 3.21 -2.27 9.63
C GLN A 73 2.25 -3.05 8.73
N LEU A 74 0.95 -2.74 8.79
CA LEU A 74 -0.05 -3.37 7.92
C LEU A 74 0.20 -3.02 6.45
N ILE A 75 0.50 -1.76 6.14
CA ILE A 75 0.82 -1.30 4.78
C ILE A 75 2.06 -2.03 4.25
N GLU A 76 3.12 -2.16 5.05
CA GLU A 76 4.32 -2.93 4.70
C GLU A 76 3.99 -4.41 4.39
N ILE A 77 3.11 -5.03 5.16
CA ILE A 77 2.63 -6.40 4.90
C ILE A 77 1.91 -6.46 3.55
N LEU A 78 1.03 -5.50 3.24
CA LEU A 78 0.30 -5.48 1.98
C LEU A 78 1.25 -5.32 0.78
N TYR A 79 2.28 -4.49 0.85
CA TYR A 79 3.28 -4.37 -0.22
C TYR A 79 4.08 -5.66 -0.47
N SER A 80 4.09 -6.60 0.47
CA SER A 80 4.69 -7.92 0.26
C SER A 80 3.81 -8.91 -0.50
N TYR A 81 2.53 -8.58 -0.73
CA TYR A 81 1.58 -9.48 -1.38
C TYR A 81 1.80 -9.54 -2.90
N PRO A 82 1.48 -10.67 -3.55
CA PRO A 82 1.45 -10.74 -5.00
C PRO A 82 0.47 -9.72 -5.58
N GLU A 83 0.83 -9.10 -6.70
CA GLU A 83 0.04 -8.09 -7.42
C GLU A 83 -1.44 -8.52 -7.59
N ALA A 84 -1.67 -9.75 -8.05
CA ALA A 84 -3.02 -10.29 -8.24
C ALA A 84 -3.84 -10.38 -6.94
N LYS A 85 -3.21 -10.57 -5.77
CA LYS A 85 -3.92 -10.52 -4.48
C LYS A 85 -4.24 -9.07 -4.11
N LEU A 86 -3.34 -8.13 -4.36
CA LEU A 86 -3.59 -6.70 -4.15
C LEU A 86 -4.72 -6.18 -5.05
N GLU A 87 -4.74 -6.54 -6.33
CA GLU A 87 -5.83 -6.21 -7.25
C GLU A 87 -7.18 -6.76 -6.74
N ASN A 88 -7.23 -8.01 -6.30
CA ASN A 88 -8.45 -8.58 -5.74
C ASN A 88 -8.90 -7.86 -4.46
N LEU A 89 -7.96 -7.54 -3.56
CA LEU A 89 -8.25 -6.75 -2.36
C LEU A 89 -8.77 -5.35 -2.71
N ASP A 90 -8.23 -4.73 -3.75
CA ASP A 90 -8.64 -3.40 -4.20
C ASP A 90 -10.05 -3.40 -4.81
N ILE A 91 -10.38 -4.45 -5.57
CA ILE A 91 -11.74 -4.68 -6.08
C ILE A 91 -12.72 -4.89 -4.92
N SER A 92 -12.38 -5.77 -3.97
CA SER A 92 -13.22 -6.01 -2.78
C SER A 92 -13.39 -4.74 -1.95
N PHE A 93 -12.32 -3.95 -1.79
CA PHE A 93 -12.38 -2.65 -1.11
C PHE A 93 -13.33 -1.70 -1.83
N CYS A 94 -13.25 -1.57 -3.16
CA CYS A 94 -14.18 -0.73 -3.92
C CYS A 94 -15.64 -1.19 -3.74
N CYS A 95 -15.89 -2.51 -3.70
CA CYS A 95 -17.23 -3.06 -3.45
C CYS A 95 -17.72 -2.76 -2.02
N HIS A 96 -16.89 -3.03 -1.01
CA HIS A 96 -17.21 -2.73 0.38
C HIS A 96 -17.40 -1.25 0.61
N TYR A 97 -16.53 -0.42 0.04
CA TYR A 97 -16.68 1.03 0.08
C TYR A 97 -18.03 1.42 -0.53
N CYS A 98 -18.42 0.94 -1.71
CA CYS A 98 -19.75 1.23 -2.27
C CYS A 98 -20.92 0.75 -1.39
N ASN A 99 -20.78 -0.35 -0.65
CA ASN A 99 -21.83 -0.95 0.18
C ASN A 99 -21.94 -0.35 1.59
N TYR A 100 -20.82 0.07 2.17
CA TYR A 100 -20.76 0.72 3.48
C TYR A 100 -20.78 2.26 3.38
N SER A 101 -20.52 2.81 2.18
CA SER A 101 -20.61 4.24 1.82
C SER A 101 -21.98 4.77 1.31
N PRO A 102 -23.10 4.02 1.14
CA PRO A 102 -24.37 4.63 0.76
C PRO A 102 -24.93 5.58 1.83
N CYS A 103 -24.46 5.49 3.08
CA CYS A 103 -24.69 6.47 4.15
C CYS A 103 -23.81 7.74 4.03
N PHE A 104 -22.82 7.77 3.14
CA PHE A 104 -21.87 8.88 2.97
C PHE A 104 -21.96 9.54 1.58
N TRP A 105 -22.57 8.88 0.58
CA TRP A 105 -22.79 9.45 -0.76
C TRP A 105 -24.16 10.14 -0.94
N SER A 106 -25.13 9.90 -0.05
CA SER A 106 -26.48 10.49 -0.15
C SER A 106 -26.73 11.69 0.78
N GLY A 107 -25.70 12.19 1.46
CA GLY A 107 -25.74 13.45 2.19
C GLY A 107 -25.01 14.54 1.40
N GLY A 108 -25.74 15.41 0.73
CA GLY A 108 -25.24 16.75 0.51
C GLY A 108 -24.86 17.36 1.85
N ASP A 109 -23.74 18.10 1.85
CA ASP A 109 -23.33 19.03 2.90
C ASP A 109 -22.58 18.39 4.09
N GLY A 110 -21.27 18.64 4.18
CA GLY A 110 -20.51 18.45 5.42
C GLY A 110 -19.21 17.63 5.31
N TRP A 111 -18.34 17.99 4.36
CA TRP A 111 -16.94 17.55 4.35
C TRP A 111 -16.13 18.43 5.29
N GLU A 112 -16.11 18.10 6.57
CA GLU A 112 -15.10 18.53 7.56
C GLU A 112 -15.47 17.88 8.90
N GLU A 113 -14.69 16.89 9.32
CA GLU A 113 -14.31 16.60 10.71
C GLU A 113 -13.22 15.52 10.75
#